data_AF-A0A1Y1S4C9-F1
#
_entry.id   AF-A0A1Y1S4C9-F1
#
_cell.length_a   1.000
_cell.length_b   1.000
_cell.length_c   1.000
_cell.angle_alpha   90.00
_cell.angle_beta   90.00
_cell.angle_gamma   90.00
#
_symmetry.space_group_name_H-M   'P 1'
#
loop_
_entity.id
_entity.type
_entity.pdbx_description
1 polymer ?
#
loop_
_entity_poly.entity_id
_entity_poly.type
_entity_poly.pdbx_seq_one_letter_code
_entity_poly.pdbx_strand_id
1 'polypeptide(L)'
;MVGIILTVILLVSYTQNYPNAIKYSYYFNLEIQTFINNRYGYVPVNSVNDKIGYCIQEMDFLVKCTSIFLSVSVTMLIITYIFTRVMVYIKISKAPPVYIFKENV
;
A
#
# COMPACT_ATOMS: atom_id res chain seq x y z
N MET A 1 9.94 5.42 -8.34
CA MET A 1 8.55 5.38 -8.88
C MET A 1 8.16 4.03 -9.46
N VAL A 2 9.00 3.38 -10.28
CA VAL A 2 8.69 2.07 -10.90
C VAL A 2 8.31 0.99 -9.87
N GLY A 3 9.05 0.90 -8.75
CA GLY A 3 8.72 -0.06 -7.68
C GLY A 3 7.34 0.16 -7.04
N ILE A 4 6.90 1.41 -6.88
CA ILE A 4 5.59 1.72 -6.30
C ILE A 4 4.47 1.32 -7.27
N ILE A 5 4.66 1.58 -8.57
CA ILE A 5 3.71 1.21 -9.62
C ILE A 5 3.58 -0.33 -9.71
N LEU A 6 4.71 -1.04 -9.66
CA LEU A 6 4.71 -2.50 -9.64
C LEU A 6 3.97 -3.06 -8.42
N THR A 7 4.19 -2.51 -7.22
CA THR A 7 3.49 -2.93 -6.01
C THR A 7 1.99 -2.70 -6.10
N VAL A 8 1.54 -1.58 -6.68
CA VAL A 8 0.10 -1.31 -6.88
C VAL A 8 -0.52 -2.29 -7.87
N ILE A 9 0.16 -2.58 -8.99
CA ILE A 9 -0.32 -3.56 -9.98
C ILE A 9 -0.43 -4.95 -9.34
N LEU A 10 0.60 -5.38 -8.60
CA LEU A 10 0.59 -6.65 -7.88
C LEU A 10 -0.54 -6.72 -6.85
N LEU A 11 -0.79 -5.63 -6.12
CA LEU A 11 -1.89 -5.55 -5.15
C LEU A 11 -3.26 -5.70 -5.84
N VAL A 12 -3.47 -5.03 -6.98
CA VAL A 12 -4.73 -5.08 -7.75
C VAL A 12 -4.94 -6.46 -8.40
N SER A 13 -3.89 -7.05 -8.96
CA SER A 13 -3.97 -8.40 -9.53
C SER A 13 -4.21 -9.45 -8.44
N TYR A 14 -3.62 -9.26 -7.27
CA TYR A 14 -3.85 -10.13 -6.12
C TYR A 14 -5.29 -10.02 -5.64
N THR A 15 -5.84 -8.81 -5.45
CA THR A 15 -7.21 -8.60 -4.96
C THR A 15 -8.30 -9.24 -5.81
N GLN A 16 -8.10 -9.32 -7.12
CA GLN A 16 -9.08 -9.92 -8.03
C GLN A 16 -9.14 -11.45 -7.95
N ASN A 17 -8.01 -12.10 -7.66
CA ASN A 17 -7.89 -13.56 -7.79
C ASN A 17 -7.72 -14.30 -6.46
N TYR A 18 -7.25 -13.63 -5.41
CA TYR A 18 -6.97 -14.28 -4.14
C TYR A 18 -8.20 -14.97 -3.49
N PRO A 19 -9.47 -14.48 -3.61
CA PRO A 19 -10.60 -15.18 -2.98
C PRO A 19 -10.83 -16.55 -3.61
N ASN A 20 -10.66 -16.64 -4.93
CA ASN A 20 -10.74 -17.88 -5.67
C ASN A 20 -9.53 -18.76 -5.37
N ALA A 21 -8.32 -18.19 -5.32
CA ALA A 21 -7.12 -18.93 -4.97
C ALA A 21 -7.25 -19.58 -3.57
N ILE A 22 -7.82 -18.88 -2.58
CA ILE A 22 -8.08 -19.43 -1.25
C ILE A 22 -9.13 -20.55 -1.31
N LYS A 23 -10.26 -20.33 -2.00
CA LYS A 23 -11.32 -21.35 -2.15
C LYS A 23 -10.78 -22.62 -2.79
N TYR A 24 -10.11 -22.50 -3.94
CA TYR A 24 -9.54 -23.64 -4.64
C TYR A 24 -8.45 -24.31 -3.79
N SER A 25 -7.49 -23.55 -3.27
CA SER A 25 -6.37 -24.12 -2.52
C SER A 25 -6.80 -24.81 -1.23
N TYR A 26 -7.91 -24.41 -0.60
CA TYR A 26 -8.45 -25.12 0.56
C TYR A 26 -8.81 -26.59 0.24
N TYR A 27 -9.31 -26.87 -0.96
CA TYR A 27 -9.71 -28.24 -1.36
C TYR A 27 -8.56 -29.07 -1.92
N PHE A 28 -7.49 -28.44 -2.41
CA PHE A 28 -6.39 -29.13 -3.10
C PHE A 28 -5.06 -29.12 -2.32
N ASN A 29 -4.93 -28.28 -1.29
CA ASN A 29 -3.71 -28.17 -0.49
C ASN A 29 -4.00 -28.40 0.99
N LEU A 30 -3.45 -29.50 1.52
CA LEU A 30 -3.61 -29.91 2.91
C LEU A 30 -3.09 -28.86 3.90
N GLU A 31 -1.98 -28.18 3.59
CA GLU A 31 -1.40 -27.17 4.48
C GLU A 31 -2.32 -25.96 4.66
N ILE A 32 -2.90 -25.49 3.55
CA ILE A 32 -3.85 -24.37 3.56
C ILE A 32 -5.15 -24.79 4.26
N GLN A 33 -5.59 -26.03 4.05
CA GLN A 33 -6.74 -26.60 4.73
C GLN A 33 -6.52 -26.63 6.25
N THR A 34 -5.38 -27.15 6.72
CA THR A 34 -5.00 -27.20 8.13
C THR A 34 -4.86 -25.80 8.72
N PHE A 35 -4.25 -24.87 8.00
CA PHE A 35 -4.12 -23.47 8.41
C PHE A 35 -5.50 -22.84 8.67
N ILE A 36 -6.42 -22.90 7.70
CA ILE A 36 -7.77 -22.33 7.83
C ILE A 36 -8.54 -23.02 8.95
N ASN A 37 -8.47 -24.36 9.04
CA ASN A 37 -9.21 -25.10 10.05
C ASN A 37 -8.72 -24.84 11.47
N ASN A 38 -7.41 -24.66 11.67
CA ASN A 38 -6.84 -24.32 12.98
C ASN A 38 -7.09 -22.86 13.34
N ARG A 39 -6.87 -21.93 12.38
CA ARG A 39 -7.05 -20.49 12.61
C ARG A 39 -8.50 -20.10 12.87
N TYR A 40 -9.46 -20.77 12.24
CA TYR A 40 -10.89 -20.51 12.44
C TYR A 40 -11.61 -21.66 13.14
N GLY A 41 -10.87 -22.51 13.88
CA GLY A 41 -11.42 -23.68 14.58
C GLY A 41 -12.29 -23.31 15.78
N TYR A 42 -12.02 -22.16 16.40
CA TYR A 42 -12.75 -21.62 17.54
C TYR A 42 -13.93 -20.71 17.16
N VAL A 43 -14.10 -20.39 15.87
CA VAL A 43 -15.18 -19.53 15.40
C VAL A 43 -16.46 -20.39 15.33
N PRO A 44 -17.61 -19.92 15.87
CA PRO A 44 -18.88 -20.63 15.76
C PRO A 44 -19.38 -20.55 14.31
N VAL A 45 -18.85 -21.44 13.48
CA VAL A 45 -19.17 -21.59 12.07
C VAL A 45 -20.02 -22.83 11.85
N ASN A 46 -21.08 -22.68 11.07
CA ASN A 46 -22.01 -23.76 10.76
C ASN A 46 -21.50 -24.61 9.58
N SER A 47 -20.57 -24.07 8.79
CA SER A 47 -20.03 -24.74 7.61
C SER A 47 -18.55 -24.44 7.37
N VAL A 48 -17.92 -25.32 6.58
CA VAL A 48 -16.55 -25.11 6.06
C VAL A 48 -16.45 -23.84 5.21
N ASN A 49 -17.50 -23.53 4.45
CA ASN A 49 -17.56 -22.33 3.62
C ASN A 49 -17.53 -21.04 4.45
N ASP A 50 -18.07 -21.06 5.67
CA ASP A 50 -17.99 -19.90 6.57
C ASP A 50 -16.55 -19.64 7.00
N LYS A 51 -15.77 -20.69 7.34
CA LYS A 51 -14.35 -20.57 7.68
C LYS A 51 -13.53 -19.98 6.52
N ILE A 52 -13.80 -20.46 5.30
CA ILE A 52 -13.19 -19.91 4.08
C ILE A 52 -13.59 -18.45 3.90
N GLY A 53 -14.87 -18.12 4.14
CA GLY A 53 -15.39 -16.75 4.09
C GLY A 53 -14.69 -15.81 5.08
N TYR A 54 -14.47 -16.24 6.32
CA TYR A 54 -13.70 -15.48 7.31
C TYR A 54 -12.26 -15.24 6.87
N CYS A 55 -11.61 -16.24 6.26
CA CYS A 55 -10.26 -16.09 5.73
C CYS A 55 -10.19 -15.04 4.61
N ILE A 56 -11.18 -15.05 3.71
CA ILE A 56 -11.29 -14.05 2.64
C ILE A 56 -11.54 -12.67 3.23
N GLN A 57 -12.43 -12.53 4.21
CA GLN A 57 -12.70 -11.25 4.87
C GLN A 57 -11.48 -10.67 5.59
N GLU A 58 -10.70 -11.51 6.27
CA GLU A 58 -9.46 -11.07 6.94
C GLU A 58 -8.44 -10.56 5.91
N MET A 59 -8.33 -11.23 4.77
CA MET A 59 -7.48 -10.80 3.66
C MET A 59 -7.99 -9.51 2.99
N ASP A 60 -9.30 -9.35 2.80
CA ASP A 60 -9.91 -8.10 2.33
C ASP A 60 -9.58 -6.93 3.26
N PHE A 61 -9.65 -7.17 4.57
CA PHE A 61 -9.30 -6.17 5.57
C PHE A 61 -7.83 -5.78 5.48
N LEU A 62 -6.92 -6.76 5.39
CA LEU A 62 -5.48 -6.53 5.24
C LEU A 62 -5.15 -5.72 3.98
N VAL A 63 -5.77 -6.07 2.85
CA VAL A 63 -5.63 -5.32 1.59
C VAL A 63 -6.10 -3.89 1.78
N LYS A 64 -7.28 -3.69 2.38
CA LYS A 64 -7.85 -2.35 2.57
C LYS A 64 -6.97 -1.48 3.46
N CYS A 65 -6.46 -2.03 4.56
CA CYS A 65 -5.50 -1.35 5.44
C CYS A 65 -4.22 -1.00 4.70
N THR A 66 -3.67 -1.92 3.91
CA THR A 66 -2.44 -1.71 3.13
C THR A 66 -2.63 -0.62 2.08
N SER A 67 -3.77 -0.61 1.40
CA SER A 67 -4.13 0.41 0.40
C SER A 67 -4.23 1.81 1.02
N ILE A 68 -4.91 1.94 2.17
CA ILE A 68 -5.00 3.20 2.91
C ILE A 68 -3.61 3.69 3.33
N PHE A 69 -2.81 2.80 3.90
CA PHE A 69 -1.44 3.11 4.34
C PHE A 69 -0.56 3.61 3.19
N LEU A 70 -0.60 2.92 2.04
CA LEU A 70 0.13 3.34 0.83
C LEU A 70 -0.35 4.71 0.33
N SER A 71 -1.66 4.93 0.27
CA SER A 71 -2.24 6.20 -0.16
C SER A 71 -1.79 7.38 0.72
N VAL A 72 -1.86 7.22 2.05
CA VAL A 72 -1.40 8.24 3.01
C VAL A 72 0.09 8.49 2.87
N SER A 73 0.89 7.43 2.74
CA SER A 73 2.35 7.54 2.60
C SER A 73 2.77 8.29 1.34
N VAL A 74 2.14 7.97 0.19
CA VAL A 74 2.39 8.66 -1.08
C VAL A 74 1.94 10.11 -1.01
N THR A 75 0.78 10.39 -0.42
CA THR A 75 0.28 11.76 -0.25
C THR A 75 1.23 12.60 0.59
N MET A 76 1.73 12.07 1.71
CA MET A 76 2.71 12.77 2.54
C MET A 76 4.01 13.04 1.79
N LEU A 77 4.53 12.06 1.04
CA LEU A 77 5.71 12.24 0.18
C LEU A 77 5.53 13.37 -0.83
N ILE A 78 4.37 13.46 -1.48
CA ILE A 78 4.05 14.52 -2.45
C ILE A 78 4.01 15.88 -1.75
N ILE A 79 3.34 15.99 -0.61
CA ILE A 79 3.24 17.23 0.16
C ILE A 79 4.64 17.69 0.60
N THR A 80 5.44 16.80 1.17
CA THR A 80 6.81 17.12 1.61
C THR A 80 7.68 17.55 0.43
N TYR A 81 7.55 16.91 -0.73
CA TYR A 81 8.28 17.29 -1.93
C TYR A 81 7.91 18.70 -2.41
N ILE A 82 6.61 19.01 -2.51
CA ILE A 82 6.12 20.34 -2.92
C ILE A 82 6.61 21.39 -1.91
N PHE A 83 6.45 21.14 -0.61
CA PHE A 83 6.86 22.08 0.43
C PHE A 83 8.36 22.35 0.38
N THR A 84 9.18 21.32 0.18
CA THR A 84 10.63 21.44 0.03
C THR A 84 10.99 22.29 -1.20
N ARG A 85 10.34 22.05 -2.33
CA ARG A 85 10.56 22.84 -3.57
C ARG A 85 10.17 24.30 -3.40
N VAL A 86 9.03 24.57 -2.75
CA VAL A 86 8.58 25.93 -2.45
C VAL A 86 9.56 26.64 -1.50
N MET A 87 10.00 25.97 -0.44
CA MET A 87 10.99 26.52 0.50
C MET A 87 12.33 26.83 -0.17
N VAL A 88 12.82 25.94 -1.04
CA VAL A 88 14.04 26.19 -1.83
C VAL A 88 13.83 27.38 -2.76
N TYR A 89 12.69 27.45 -3.45
CA TYR A 89 12.37 28.58 -4.34
C TYR A 89 12.32 29.92 -3.59
N ILE A 90 11.70 29.97 -2.40
CA ILE A 90 11.66 31.16 -1.56
C ILE A 90 13.06 31.56 -1.08
N LYS A 91 13.92 30.60 -0.75
CA LYS A 91 15.31 30.89 -0.36
C LYS A 91 16.12 31.49 -1.51
N ILE A 92 15.96 30.98 -2.72
CA ILE A 92 16.67 31.47 -3.91
C ILE A 92 16.12 32.83 -4.35
N SER A 93 14.80 33.05 -4.29
CA SER A 93 14.20 34.34 -4.67
C SER A 93 14.48 35.48 -3.68
N LYS A 94 14.92 35.16 -2.46
CA LYS A 94 15.42 36.12 -1.47
C LYS A 94 16.95 36.31 -1.51
N ALA A 95 17.65 35.73 -2.50
CA ALA A 95 19.07 36.00 -2.67
C ALA A 95 19.27 37.52 -2.84
N PRO A 96 20.13 38.17 -2.03
CA PRO A 96 20.36 39.60 -2.12
C PRO A 96 20.87 39.94 -3.53
N PRO A 97 20.52 41.12 -4.09
CA PRO A 97 21.01 41.53 -5.40
C PRO A 97 22.53 41.44 -5.39
N VAL A 98 23.08 40.67 -6.32
CA VAL A 98 24.53 40.67 -6.59
C VAL A 98 24.87 42.10 -6.96
N TYR A 99 25.50 42.84 -6.05
CA TYR A 99 26.11 44.13 -6.35
C TYR A 99 27.20 43.85 -7.38
N ILE A 100 26.87 44.05 -8.65
CA ILE A 100 27.84 44.13 -9.73
C ILE A 100 28.65 45.39 -9.39
N PHE A 101 29.80 45.21 -8.77
CA PHE A 101 30.79 46.26 -8.61
C PHE A 101 31.12 46.77 -10.02
N LYS A 102 30.67 48.00 -10.29
CA LYS A 102 31.15 48.79 -11.42
C LYS A 102 32.61 49.12 -11.10
N GLU A 103 33.52 48.30 -11.59
CA GLU A 103 34.94 48.62 -11.59
C GLU A 103 35.16 49.67 -12.68
N ASN A 104 35.07 50.94 -12.28
CA ASN A 104 35.60 52.04 -13.08
C ASN A 104 37.12 52.04 -12.88
N VAL A 105 37.86 51.49 -13.84
CA VAL A 105 39.23 51.90 -14.21
C VAL A 105 39.32 51.90 -15.72
#